data_AF-M1CEM8-F1
#
_entry.id   AF-M1CEM8-F1
#
_cell.length_a   1.000
_cell.length_b   1.000
_cell.length_c   1.000
_cell.angle_alpha   90.00
_cell.angle_beta   90.00
_cell.angle_gamma   90.00
#
_symmetry.space_group_name_H-M   'P 1'
#
loop_
_entity.id
_entity.type
_entity.pdbx_description
1 polymer ?
#
loop_
_entity_poly.entity_id
_entity_poly.type
_entity_poly.pdbx_seq_one_letter_code
_entity_poly.pdbx_strand_id
1 'polypeptide(L)'
;MSDLCSPMIILLDDEADAFWCFERMMKRLRKNFRATGNSVGVEAQLSNLASITQVIDPKLHQHLETLGGGNYVFAFRMLMVMFRREFSFADSLYLWEMMWSLEYDPELFFLYEEDPDLTAENSGRAKVKSIRQYGKYERENMRSGGKDAEAPLPISVFLVASVLKDKSAKLTEARGLDEVVKILNNITGNLDARKACSSAMKLHKKYLKKAANTNR
;
A
#
# COMPACT_ATOMS: atom_id res chain seq x y z
N MET A 1 1.15 -4.53 16.49
CA MET A 1 -0.16 -3.95 16.11
C MET A 1 -0.50 -2.67 16.88
N SER A 2 0.14 -2.38 18.01
CA SER A 2 -0.11 -1.16 18.81
C SER A 2 0.01 0.14 18.02
N ASP A 3 0.97 0.25 17.09
CA ASP A 3 1.09 1.39 16.17
C ASP A 3 -0.22 1.69 15.43
N LEU A 4 -0.96 0.64 15.05
CA LEU A 4 -2.25 0.75 14.35
C LEU A 4 -3.41 1.00 15.31
N CYS A 5 -3.39 0.37 16.49
CA CYS A 5 -4.46 0.49 17.48
C CYS A 5 -4.49 1.88 18.15
N SER A 6 -3.32 2.44 18.45
CA SER A 6 -3.19 3.70 19.19
C SER A 6 -4.01 4.85 18.61
N PRO A 7 -4.02 5.11 17.29
CA PRO A 7 -4.88 6.16 16.73
C PRO A 7 -6.39 5.93 16.93
N MET A 8 -6.86 4.68 16.95
CA MET A 8 -8.29 4.38 17.19
C MET A 8 -8.69 4.75 18.62
N ILE A 9 -7.85 4.36 19.60
CA ILE A 9 -8.08 4.67 21.03
C ILE A 9 -8.00 6.18 21.29
N ILE A 10 -7.14 6.91 20.57
CA ILE A 10 -6.99 8.36 20.75
C ILE A 10 -8.17 9.13 20.13
N LEU A 11 -8.77 8.61 19.05
CA LEU A 11 -9.84 9.30 18.31
C LEU A 11 -11.24 9.02 18.85
N LEU A 12 -11.46 7.83 19.41
CA LEU A 12 -12.78 7.34 19.77
C LEU A 12 -12.87 7.27 21.29
N ASP A 13 -13.81 8.03 21.85
CA ASP A 13 -14.01 8.10 23.30
C ASP A 13 -14.56 6.79 23.87
N ASP A 14 -15.34 6.05 23.08
CA ASP A 14 -15.91 4.75 23.45
C ASP A 14 -14.98 3.59 23.06
N GLU A 15 -14.69 2.73 24.03
CA GLU A 15 -13.78 1.59 23.84
C GLU A 15 -14.34 0.55 22.86
N ALA A 16 -15.67 0.35 22.83
CA ALA A 16 -16.29 -0.59 21.91
C ALA A 16 -16.21 -0.06 20.47
N ASP A 17 -16.44 1.22 20.24
CA ASP A 17 -16.25 1.86 18.93
C ASP A 17 -14.79 1.77 18.48
N ALA A 18 -13.84 2.05 19.38
CA ALA A 18 -12.40 1.90 19.11
C ALA A 18 -12.04 0.47 18.72
N PHE A 19 -12.57 -0.52 19.45
CA PHE A 19 -12.38 -1.94 19.17
C PHE A 19 -12.91 -2.32 17.79
N TRP A 20 -14.16 -1.96 17.46
CA TRP A 20 -14.76 -2.33 16.17
C TRP A 20 -14.10 -1.65 14.98
N CYS A 21 -13.66 -0.40 15.12
CA CYS A 21 -12.87 0.27 14.09
C CYS A 21 -11.51 -0.41 13.89
N PHE A 22 -10.84 -0.76 14.99
CA PHE A 22 -9.56 -1.46 14.95
C PHE A 22 -9.69 -2.86 14.34
N GLU A 23 -10.72 -3.63 14.72
CA GLU A 23 -11.02 -4.97 14.19
C GLU A 23 -11.19 -4.91 12.67
N ARG A 24 -12.02 -3.98 12.17
CA ARG A 24 -12.25 -3.82 10.72
C ARG A 24 -10.99 -3.42 9.98
N MET A 25 -10.17 -2.54 10.55
CA MET A 25 -8.86 -2.20 9.98
C MET A 25 -7.94 -3.43 9.94
N MET A 26 -7.93 -4.26 10.98
CA MET A 26 -7.13 -5.49 11.02
C MET A 26 -7.61 -6.54 10.02
N LYS A 27 -8.91 -6.64 9.73
CA LYS A 27 -9.43 -7.47 8.62
C LYS A 27 -8.82 -7.06 7.28
N ARG A 28 -8.76 -5.76 6.99
CA ARG A 28 -8.10 -5.22 5.77
C ARG A 28 -6.61 -5.59 5.72
N LEU A 29 -5.92 -5.49 6.85
CA LEU A 29 -4.48 -5.73 6.95
C LEU A 29 -4.11 -7.19 7.24
N ARG A 30 -5.09 -8.09 7.39
CA ARG A 30 -4.87 -9.47 7.84
C ARG A 30 -3.76 -10.17 7.06
N LYS A 31 -3.70 -9.95 5.74
CA LYS A 31 -2.66 -10.52 4.88
C LYS A 31 -1.25 -10.11 5.30
N ASN A 32 -1.03 -8.87 5.76
CA ASN A 32 0.28 -8.37 6.21
C ASN A 32 0.79 -9.12 7.46
N PHE A 33 -0.12 -9.55 8.34
CA PHE A 33 0.19 -10.19 9.61
C PHE A 33 0.22 -11.72 9.53
N ARG A 34 -0.01 -12.31 8.35
CA ARG A 34 0.16 -13.76 8.16
C ARG A 34 1.64 -14.09 8.25
N ALA A 35 2.00 -14.97 9.18
CA ALA A 35 3.32 -15.60 9.24
C ALA A 35 3.13 -17.07 8.87
N THR A 36 3.63 -17.46 7.71
CA THR A 36 3.79 -18.87 7.33
C THR A 36 5.24 -19.26 7.61
N GLY A 37 5.52 -20.54 7.88
CA GLY A 37 6.86 -21.00 8.26
C GLY A 37 8.00 -20.50 7.34
N ASN A 38 7.70 -20.21 6.07
CA ASN A 38 8.65 -19.76 5.06
C ASN A 38 8.36 -18.36 4.47
N SER A 39 7.33 -17.63 4.92
CA SER A 39 6.97 -16.33 4.32
C SER A 39 6.29 -15.37 5.29
N VAL A 40 6.57 -14.08 5.10
CA VAL A 40 5.94 -12.99 5.86
C VAL A 40 4.89 -12.33 4.96
N GLY A 41 3.72 -12.03 5.51
CA GLY A 41 2.57 -11.52 4.77
C GLY A 41 2.81 -10.28 3.89
N VAL A 42 3.81 -9.46 4.22
CA VAL A 42 4.19 -8.25 3.46
C VAL A 42 5.11 -8.55 2.27
N GLU A 43 5.69 -9.75 2.19
CA GLU A 43 6.66 -10.14 1.17
C GLU A 43 6.11 -9.97 -0.26
N ALA A 44 4.85 -10.33 -0.49
CA ALA A 44 4.19 -10.11 -1.78
C ALA A 44 4.14 -8.61 -2.15
N GLN A 45 3.89 -7.72 -1.17
CA GLN A 45 3.88 -6.28 -1.42
C GLN A 45 5.29 -5.73 -1.68
N LEU A 46 6.32 -6.30 -1.04
CA LEU A 46 7.72 -5.94 -1.31
C LEU A 46 8.17 -6.39 -2.71
N SER A 47 7.75 -7.58 -3.14
CA SER A 47 7.98 -8.05 -4.51
C SER A 47 7.31 -7.12 -5.53
N ASN A 48 6.04 -6.76 -5.28
CA ASN A 48 5.33 -5.78 -6.11
C ASN A 48 6.03 -4.40 -6.14
N LEU A 49 6.57 -3.96 -5.00
CA LEU A 49 7.36 -2.73 -4.92
C LEU A 49 8.62 -2.81 -5.78
N ALA A 50 9.32 -3.95 -5.78
CA ALA A 50 10.47 -4.18 -6.63
C ALA A 50 10.09 -4.07 -8.12
N SER A 51 9.04 -4.78 -8.55
CA SER A 51 8.55 -4.73 -9.94
C SER A 51 8.09 -3.33 -10.35
N ILE A 52 7.37 -2.61 -9.48
CA ILE A 52 6.98 -1.22 -9.75
C ILE A 52 8.21 -0.34 -9.93
N THR A 53 9.19 -0.46 -9.02
CA THR A 53 10.39 0.37 -9.06
C THR A 53 11.23 0.06 -10.30
N GLN A 54 11.36 -1.21 -10.69
CA GLN A 54 12.02 -1.63 -11.93
C GLN A 54 11.39 -0.97 -13.17
N VAL A 55 10.06 -0.90 -13.25
CA VAL A 55 9.36 -0.28 -14.39
C VAL A 55 9.48 1.25 -14.36
N ILE A 56 9.36 1.85 -13.18
CA ILE A 56 9.28 3.30 -13.01
C ILE A 56 10.65 3.98 -13.05
N ASP A 57 11.62 3.41 -12.35
CA ASP A 57 13.00 3.87 -12.15
C ASP A 57 13.98 2.67 -12.12
N PRO A 58 14.26 2.05 -13.30
CA PRO A 58 15.13 0.88 -13.40
C PRO A 58 16.53 1.10 -12.83
N LYS A 59 17.06 2.32 -12.95
CA LYS A 59 18.41 2.66 -12.44
C LYS A 59 18.47 2.57 -10.92
N LEU A 60 17.46 3.12 -10.24
CA LEU A 60 17.36 3.02 -8.79
C LEU A 60 17.21 1.55 -8.36
N HIS A 61 16.36 0.78 -9.04
CA HIS A 61 16.17 -0.63 -8.71
C HIS A 61 17.47 -1.44 -8.84
N GLN A 62 18.19 -1.29 -9.95
CA GLN A 62 19.46 -1.99 -10.19
C GLN A 62 20.53 -1.60 -9.16
N HIS A 63 20.58 -0.32 -8.76
CA HIS A 63 21.48 0.13 -7.71
C HIS A 63 21.16 -0.55 -6.38
N LEU A 64 19.89 -0.54 -5.97
CA LEU A 64 19.45 -1.20 -4.73
C LEU A 64 19.70 -2.71 -4.76
N GLU A 65 19.52 -3.38 -5.90
CA GLU A 65 19.91 -4.79 -6.08
C GLU A 65 21.40 -5.01 -5.86
N THR A 66 22.25 -4.16 -6.44
CA THR A 66 23.71 -4.25 -6.31
C THR A 66 24.16 -4.10 -4.85
N LEU A 67 23.41 -3.33 -4.05
CA LEU A 67 23.63 -3.21 -2.60
C LEU A 67 23.08 -4.39 -1.78
N GLY A 68 22.46 -5.39 -2.40
CA GLY A 68 21.79 -6.50 -1.73
C GLY A 68 20.38 -6.18 -1.21
N GLY A 69 19.80 -5.06 -1.61
CA GLY A 69 18.48 -4.56 -1.19
C GLY A 69 17.36 -4.79 -2.19
N GLY A 70 17.55 -5.71 -3.14
CA GLY A 70 16.60 -6.00 -4.22
C GLY A 70 15.22 -6.49 -3.75
N ASN A 71 15.14 -7.02 -2.53
CA ASN A 71 13.91 -7.47 -1.89
C ASN A 71 13.18 -6.37 -1.09
N TYR A 72 13.74 -5.15 -1.04
CA TYR A 72 13.14 -3.97 -0.40
C TYR A 72 12.75 -4.13 1.08
N VAL A 73 13.39 -5.04 1.82
CA VAL A 73 13.04 -5.30 3.24
C VAL A 73 13.15 -4.04 4.12
N PHE A 74 13.97 -3.05 3.75
CA PHE A 74 14.03 -1.74 4.42
C PHE A 74 12.69 -0.98 4.41
N ALA A 75 11.77 -1.30 3.49
CA ALA A 75 10.44 -0.70 3.40
C ALA A 75 9.36 -1.49 4.16
N PHE A 76 9.71 -2.61 4.79
CA PHE A 76 8.77 -3.48 5.52
C PHE A 76 7.93 -2.69 6.52
N ARG A 77 8.56 -1.84 7.33
CA ARG A 77 7.90 -1.01 8.34
C ARG A 77 6.80 -0.12 7.75
N MET A 78 7.07 0.53 6.62
CA MET A 78 6.13 1.45 5.97
C MET A 78 4.83 0.73 5.57
N LEU A 79 4.94 -0.51 5.07
CA LEU A 79 3.79 -1.31 4.66
C LEU A 79 3.10 -1.98 5.86
N MET A 80 3.88 -2.48 6.82
CA MET A 80 3.40 -3.25 7.96
C MET A 80 2.48 -2.43 8.88
N VAL A 81 2.83 -1.15 9.10
CA VAL A 81 2.07 -0.24 9.98
C VAL A 81 1.47 0.95 9.23
N MET A 82 1.21 0.81 7.92
CA MET A 82 0.59 1.83 7.06
C MET A 82 1.20 3.24 7.26
N PHE A 83 2.52 3.32 7.22
CA PHE A 83 3.29 4.55 7.39
C PHE A 83 3.11 5.29 8.73
N ARG A 84 2.53 4.66 9.76
CA ARG A 84 2.29 5.29 11.07
C ARG A 84 3.56 5.92 11.67
N ARG A 85 4.72 5.35 11.40
CA ARG A 85 6.00 5.78 11.96
C ARG A 85 6.75 6.72 11.01
N GLU A 86 6.14 7.13 9.90
CA GLU A 86 6.75 7.94 8.85
C GLU A 86 6.07 9.31 8.74
N PHE A 87 4.82 9.39 9.17
CA PHE A 87 4.02 10.61 9.24
C PHE A 87 3.82 11.07 10.68
N SER A 88 3.47 12.35 10.85
CA SER A 88 2.90 12.84 12.10
C SER A 88 1.60 12.10 12.43
N PHE A 89 1.08 12.25 13.65
CA PHE A 89 -0.18 11.61 14.03
C PHE A 89 -1.34 12.08 13.13
N ALA A 90 -1.49 13.39 12.95
CA ALA A 90 -2.53 13.98 12.11
C ALA A 90 -2.37 13.59 10.63
N ASP A 91 -1.15 13.62 10.11
CA ASP A 91 -0.88 13.20 8.72
C ASP A 91 -1.14 11.71 8.51
N SER A 92 -0.89 10.86 9.51
CA SER A 92 -1.18 9.42 9.43
C SER A 92 -2.69 9.20 9.26
N LEU A 93 -3.52 9.89 10.05
CA LEU A 93 -4.98 9.79 9.95
C LEU A 93 -5.48 10.29 8.60
N TYR A 94 -5.02 11.47 8.18
CA TYR A 94 -5.36 12.03 6.87
C TYR A 94 -4.97 11.08 5.73
N LEU A 95 -3.79 10.46 5.82
CA LEU A 95 -3.32 9.48 4.85
C LEU A 95 -4.26 8.27 4.79
N TRP A 96 -4.65 7.72 5.94
CA TRP A 96 -5.51 6.54 6.01
C TRP A 96 -6.90 6.81 5.45
N GLU A 97 -7.54 7.91 5.84
CA GLU A 97 -8.83 8.35 5.28
C GLU A 97 -8.75 8.50 3.76
N MET A 98 -7.66 9.09 3.27
CA MET A 98 -7.44 9.27 1.84
C MET A 98 -7.24 7.94 1.12
N MET A 99 -6.42 7.04 1.64
CA MET A 99 -6.19 5.72 1.07
C MET A 99 -7.50 4.92 1.01
N TRP A 100 -8.26 4.87 2.10
CA TRP A 100 -9.53 4.14 2.15
C TRP A 100 -10.57 4.73 1.21
N SER A 101 -10.63 6.05 1.07
CA SER A 101 -11.51 6.73 0.11
C SER A 101 -11.11 6.47 -1.35
N LEU A 102 -9.81 6.39 -1.62
CA LEU A 102 -9.28 6.11 -2.95
C LEU A 102 -9.55 4.68 -3.38
N GLU A 103 -9.39 3.72 -2.47
CA GLU A 103 -9.58 2.28 -2.64
C GLU A 103 -11.01 1.83 -2.26
N TYR A 104 -11.97 2.75 -2.16
CA TYR A 104 -13.32 2.40 -1.74
C TYR A 104 -14.01 1.50 -2.78
N ASP A 105 -14.49 0.34 -2.31
CA ASP A 105 -15.33 -0.58 -3.06
C ASP A 105 -16.69 -0.72 -2.34
N PRO A 106 -17.81 -0.45 -3.02
CA PRO A 106 -19.15 -0.65 -2.46
C PRO A 106 -19.48 -2.09 -2.03
N GLU A 107 -18.73 -3.11 -2.46
CA GLU A 107 -18.88 -4.50 -2.01
C GLU A 107 -17.97 -4.86 -0.82
N LEU A 108 -17.07 -3.95 -0.42
CA LEU A 108 -16.10 -4.19 0.62
C LEU A 108 -16.74 -4.59 1.96
N PHE A 109 -17.93 -4.05 2.24
CA PHE A 109 -18.71 -4.42 3.42
C PHE A 109 -19.03 -5.92 3.45
N PHE A 110 -19.55 -6.48 2.34
CA PHE A 110 -19.89 -7.90 2.27
C PHE A 110 -18.65 -8.78 2.38
N LEU A 111 -17.53 -8.37 1.77
CA LEU A 111 -16.26 -9.07 1.89
C LEU A 111 -15.75 -9.19 3.34
N TYR A 112 -16.12 -8.25 4.22
CA TYR A 112 -15.69 -8.25 5.63
C TYR A 112 -16.68 -8.95 6.58
N GLU A 113 -17.94 -9.11 6.17
CA GLU A 113 -18.97 -9.84 6.92
C GLU A 113 -19.02 -11.32 6.51
N GLU A 114 -18.62 -11.65 5.28
CA GLU A 114 -18.50 -13.03 4.81
C GLU A 114 -17.29 -13.72 5.45
N ASP A 115 -17.52 -14.87 6.10
CA ASP A 115 -16.46 -15.70 6.68
C ASP A 115 -15.68 -16.41 5.54
N PRO A 116 -14.38 -16.14 5.37
CA PRO A 116 -13.58 -16.75 4.31
C PRO A 116 -13.54 -18.28 4.36
N ASP A 117 -13.81 -18.88 5.52
CA ASP A 117 -13.79 -20.34 5.72
C ASP A 117 -15.13 -21.02 5.36
N LEU A 118 -16.21 -20.26 5.05
CA LEU A 118 -17.56 -20.81 4.83
C LEU A 118 -18.07 -20.82 3.39
N THR A 119 -17.38 -20.22 2.40
CA THR A 119 -18.00 -20.02 1.07
C THR A 119 -17.06 -20.30 -0.11
N ALA A 120 -16.95 -21.57 -0.48
CA ALA A 120 -16.56 -21.96 -1.84
C ALA A 120 -17.76 -21.99 -2.82
N GLU A 121 -19.02 -21.83 -2.36
CA GLU A 121 -20.19 -22.22 -3.18
C GLU A 121 -21.28 -21.16 -3.44
N ASN A 122 -21.19 -19.92 -2.92
CA ASN A 122 -22.26 -18.93 -3.16
C ASN A 122 -21.76 -17.56 -3.62
N SER A 123 -21.28 -17.48 -4.88
CA SER A 123 -21.11 -16.18 -5.56
C SER A 123 -22.43 -15.73 -6.20
N GLY A 124 -23.36 -15.28 -5.36
CA GLY A 124 -24.53 -14.55 -5.83
C GLY A 124 -24.08 -13.30 -6.59
N ARG A 125 -24.45 -13.18 -7.87
CA ARG A 125 -24.09 -12.05 -8.74
C ARG A 125 -24.40 -10.71 -8.05
N ALA A 126 -23.35 -10.02 -7.61
CA ALA A 126 -23.44 -8.62 -7.18
C ALA A 126 -24.08 -7.80 -8.32
N LYS A 127 -25.09 -6.99 -8.00
CA LYS A 127 -25.70 -6.06 -8.96
C LYS A 127 -24.60 -5.19 -9.54
N VAL A 128 -24.59 -4.99 -10.87
CA VAL A 128 -23.61 -4.12 -11.54
C VAL A 128 -23.79 -2.69 -11.02
N LYS A 129 -22.97 -2.32 -10.03
CA LYS A 129 -22.95 -0.99 -9.43
C LYS A 129 -22.30 0.00 -10.40
N SER A 130 -22.75 1.25 -10.36
CA SER A 130 -22.16 2.30 -11.20
C SER A 130 -20.69 2.48 -10.83
N ILE A 131 -19.79 2.48 -11.83
CA ILE A 131 -18.36 2.75 -11.63
C ILE A 131 -18.12 4.05 -10.82
N ARG A 132 -19.06 5.01 -10.83
CA ARG A 132 -18.95 6.26 -10.07
C ARG A 132 -18.96 6.07 -8.54
N GLN A 133 -19.51 4.96 -8.04
CA GLN A 133 -19.58 4.65 -6.62
C GLN A 133 -18.23 4.18 -6.05
N TYR A 134 -17.32 3.70 -6.90
CA TYR A 134 -15.98 3.28 -6.51
C TYR A 134 -15.08 4.47 -6.24
N GLY A 135 -14.10 4.28 -5.36
CA GLY A 135 -13.03 5.22 -5.09
C GLY A 135 -12.22 5.55 -6.34
N LYS A 136 -11.57 6.72 -6.35
CA LYS A 136 -10.88 7.21 -7.55
C LYS A 136 -9.79 6.27 -8.06
N TYR A 137 -9.09 5.58 -7.16
CA TYR A 137 -8.05 4.62 -7.50
C TYR A 137 -8.66 3.38 -8.15
N GLU A 138 -9.70 2.80 -7.53
CA GLU A 138 -10.42 1.64 -8.10
C GLU A 138 -10.99 1.94 -9.48
N ARG A 139 -11.60 3.11 -9.68
CA ARG A 139 -12.10 3.50 -11.00
C ARG A 139 -11.00 3.58 -12.06
N GLU A 140 -9.79 3.96 -11.66
CA GLU A 140 -8.66 4.05 -12.58
C GLU A 140 -8.13 2.67 -12.95
N ASN A 141 -8.11 1.73 -11.99
CA ASN A 141 -7.80 0.32 -12.22
C ASN A 141 -8.79 -0.31 -13.21
N MET A 142 -10.10 -0.14 -12.95
CA MET A 142 -11.15 -0.68 -13.82
C MET A 142 -11.13 -0.16 -15.25
N ARG A 143 -10.70 1.10 -15.46
CA ARG A 143 -10.56 1.69 -16.79
C ARG A 143 -9.34 1.18 -17.55
N SER A 144 -8.33 0.70 -16.82
CA SER A 144 -7.05 0.29 -17.38
C SER A 144 -6.93 -1.24 -17.52
N GLY A 145 -7.80 -2.01 -16.84
CA GLY A 145 -7.83 -3.46 -16.90
C GLY A 145 -8.53 -4.03 -18.13
N GLY A 146 -7.84 -4.90 -18.87
CA GLY A 146 -8.46 -5.86 -19.79
C GLY A 146 -9.03 -7.07 -19.02
N LYS A 147 -9.77 -7.95 -19.70
CA LYS A 147 -10.49 -9.10 -19.10
C LYS A 147 -9.62 -10.10 -18.32
N ASP A 148 -8.29 -10.07 -18.48
CA ASP A 148 -7.32 -10.97 -17.83
C ASP A 148 -6.36 -10.26 -16.86
N ALA A 149 -6.70 -9.04 -16.40
CA ALA A 149 -5.80 -8.27 -15.53
C ALA A 149 -5.74 -8.87 -14.11
N GLU A 150 -4.52 -9.07 -13.62
CA GLU A 150 -4.24 -9.41 -12.21
C GLU A 150 -4.86 -8.36 -11.27
N ALA A 151 -5.22 -8.78 -10.04
CA ALA A 151 -5.86 -7.90 -9.07
C ALA A 151 -5.03 -6.62 -8.87
N PRO A 152 -5.68 -5.43 -8.82
CA PRO A 152 -4.96 -4.18 -8.72
C PRO A 152 -4.08 -4.13 -7.46
N LEU A 153 -2.85 -3.64 -7.63
CA LEU A 153 -1.91 -3.49 -6.52
C LEU A 153 -2.42 -2.43 -5.54
N PRO A 154 -2.19 -2.56 -4.22
CA PRO A 154 -2.61 -1.56 -3.24
C PRO A 154 -1.89 -0.21 -3.43
N ILE A 155 -2.59 0.90 -3.16
CA ILE A 155 -2.01 2.25 -3.23
C ILE A 155 -0.87 2.45 -2.22
N SER A 156 -0.85 1.69 -1.12
CA SER A 156 0.24 1.67 -0.14
C SER A 156 1.60 1.35 -0.79
N VAL A 157 1.63 0.46 -1.78
CA VAL A 157 2.85 0.09 -2.50
C VAL A 157 3.33 1.26 -3.36
N PHE A 158 2.41 1.95 -4.03
CA PHE A 158 2.73 3.17 -4.79
C PHE A 158 3.13 4.35 -3.91
N LEU A 159 2.63 4.43 -2.68
CA LEU A 159 3.10 5.38 -1.69
C LEU A 159 4.56 5.13 -1.36
N VAL A 160 4.97 3.88 -1.09
CA VAL A 160 6.38 3.56 -0.83
C VAL A 160 7.23 3.91 -2.04
N ALA A 161 6.82 3.47 -3.23
CA ALA A 161 7.54 3.77 -4.47
C ALA A 161 7.67 5.29 -4.71
N SER A 162 6.66 6.09 -4.32
CA SER A 162 6.72 7.54 -4.42
C SER A 162 7.75 8.17 -3.47
N VAL A 163 7.88 7.64 -2.25
CA VAL A 163 8.87 8.06 -1.26
C VAL A 163 10.28 7.71 -1.73
N LEU A 164 10.49 6.49 -2.23
CA LEU A 164 11.78 6.08 -2.79
C LEU A 164 12.18 6.95 -3.97
N LYS A 165 11.23 7.24 -4.86
CA LYS A 165 11.47 8.11 -6.00
C LYS A 165 11.82 9.54 -5.61
N ASP A 166 11.17 10.11 -4.60
CA ASP A 166 11.50 11.43 -4.07
C ASP A 166 12.93 11.49 -3.53
N LYS A 167 13.42 10.37 -2.97
CA LYS A 167 14.79 10.22 -2.46
C LYS A 167 15.77 9.58 -3.44
N SER A 168 15.37 9.36 -4.69
CA SER A 168 16.15 8.58 -5.68
C SER A 168 17.59 9.08 -5.79
N ALA A 169 17.80 10.40 -5.90
CA ALA A 169 19.15 10.98 -5.98
C ALA A 169 20.06 10.61 -4.79
N LYS A 170 19.55 10.69 -3.56
CA LYS A 170 20.31 10.31 -2.36
C LYS A 170 20.50 8.80 -2.26
N LEU A 171 19.49 8.04 -2.65
CA LEU A 171 19.54 6.58 -2.64
C LEU A 171 20.55 6.02 -3.64
N THR A 172 20.71 6.67 -4.80
CA THR A 172 21.72 6.28 -5.80
C THR A 172 23.16 6.59 -5.37
N GLU A 173 23.35 7.47 -4.37
CA GLU A 173 24.66 7.75 -3.78
C GLU A 173 25.03 6.78 -2.66
N ALA A 174 24.05 6.03 -2.14
CA ALA A 174 24.26 5.10 -1.04
C ALA A 174 25.22 3.98 -1.45
N ARG A 175 26.17 3.66 -0.56
CA ARG A 175 27.19 2.61 -0.78
C ARG A 175 26.86 1.27 -0.12
N GLY A 176 25.78 1.23 0.67
CA GLY A 176 25.33 0.05 1.38
C GLY A 176 23.92 0.21 1.95
N LEU A 177 23.34 -0.88 2.43
CA LEU A 177 21.98 -0.88 2.97
C LEU A 177 21.84 -0.03 4.24
N ASP A 178 22.89 0.07 5.05
CA ASP A 178 22.87 0.92 6.24
C ASP A 178 22.64 2.39 5.89
N GLU A 179 23.23 2.87 4.80
CA GLU A 179 23.02 4.23 4.30
C GLU A 179 21.62 4.41 3.72
N VAL A 180 21.09 3.40 3.00
CA VAL A 180 19.70 3.39 2.52
C VAL A 180 18.72 3.52 3.70
N VAL A 181 18.89 2.69 4.73
CA VAL A 181 18.07 2.73 5.94
C VAL A 181 18.20 4.06 6.65
N LYS A 182 19.42 4.63 6.75
CA LYS A 182 19.64 5.95 7.34
C LYS A 182 18.92 7.06 6.57
N ILE A 183 18.98 7.05 5.23
CA ILE A 183 18.27 8.00 4.37
C ILE A 183 16.75 7.92 4.61
N LEU A 184 16.21 6.70 4.68
CA LEU A 184 14.79 6.47 4.92
C LEU A 184 14.36 6.69 6.36
N ASN A 185 15.26 6.64 7.34
CA ASN A 185 14.93 7.01 8.70
C ASN A 185 14.88 8.52 8.87
N ASN A 186 15.66 9.30 8.11
CA ASN A 186 15.64 10.77 8.16
C ASN A 186 14.34 11.42 7.66
N ILE A 187 13.48 10.67 6.97
CA ILE A 187 12.15 11.14 6.55
C ILE A 187 11.05 10.91 7.59
N THR A 188 11.34 10.11 8.62
CA THR A 188 10.40 9.74 9.71
C THR A 188 9.84 11.00 10.36
N GLY A 189 8.51 11.16 10.31
CA GLY A 189 7.77 12.27 10.92
C GLY A 189 7.69 13.54 10.08
N ASN A 190 8.32 13.60 8.90
CA ASN A 190 8.46 14.81 8.08
C ASN A 190 7.84 14.69 6.68
N LEU A 191 7.04 13.64 6.43
CA LEU A 191 6.32 13.48 5.17
C LEU A 191 4.99 14.23 5.19
N ASP A 192 4.62 14.82 4.06
CA ASP A 192 3.33 15.48 3.83
C ASP A 192 2.38 14.48 3.17
N ALA A 193 1.29 14.11 3.86
CA ALA A 193 0.40 13.05 3.43
C ALA A 193 -0.31 13.37 2.09
N ARG A 194 -0.72 14.64 1.89
CA ARG A 194 -1.38 15.07 0.66
C ARG A 194 -0.45 14.99 -0.54
N LYS A 195 0.79 15.45 -0.39
CA LYS A 195 1.82 15.35 -1.44
C LYS A 195 2.17 13.90 -1.72
N ALA A 196 2.33 13.07 -0.70
CA ALA A 196 2.62 11.65 -0.84
C ALA A 196 1.51 10.93 -1.65
N CYS A 197 0.24 11.08 -1.26
CA CYS A 197 -0.90 10.51 -2.00
C CYS A 197 -0.98 11.00 -3.44
N SER A 198 -0.78 12.30 -3.67
CA SER A 198 -0.83 12.89 -5.01
C SER A 198 0.28 12.33 -5.90
N SER A 199 1.49 12.17 -5.34
CA SER A 199 2.63 11.57 -6.04
C SER A 199 2.43 10.09 -6.32
N ALA A 200 1.88 9.33 -5.35
CA ALA A 200 1.54 7.93 -5.52
C ALA A 200 0.52 7.71 -6.66
N MET A 201 -0.55 8.51 -6.70
CA MET A 201 -1.54 8.47 -7.78
C MET A 201 -0.92 8.76 -9.16
N LYS A 202 -0.02 9.76 -9.25
CA LYS A 202 0.70 10.06 -10.51
C LYS A 202 1.62 8.89 -10.90
N LEU A 203 2.27 8.27 -9.93
CA LEU A 203 3.16 7.14 -10.16
C LEU A 203 2.41 5.91 -10.65
N HIS A 204 1.27 5.61 -10.05
CA HIS A 204 0.37 4.54 -10.46
C HIS A 204 -0.03 4.67 -11.94
N LYS A 205 -0.50 5.86 -12.37
CA LYS A 205 -0.81 6.13 -13.79
C LYS A 205 0.39 5.91 -14.70
N LYS A 206 1.57 6.35 -14.27
CA LYS A 206 2.82 6.18 -15.03
C LYS A 206 3.16 4.70 -15.16
N TYR A 207 2.97 3.92 -14.09
CA TYR A 207 3.20 2.49 -14.06
C TYR A 207 2.27 1.75 -15.02
N LEU A 208 0.96 1.99 -14.93
CA LEU A 208 -0.03 1.36 -15.83
C LEU A 208 0.30 1.61 -17.31
N LYS A 209 0.64 2.85 -17.67
CA LYS A 209 1.03 3.20 -19.05
C LYS A 209 2.28 2.48 -19.52
N LYS A 210 3.29 2.33 -18.65
CA LYS A 210 4.54 1.64 -18.99
C LYS A 210 4.36 0.12 -19.05
N ALA A 211 3.68 -0.45 -18.06
CA ALA A 211 3.41 -1.89 -18.02
C ALA A 211 2.63 -2.36 -19.26
N ALA A 212 1.65 -1.56 -19.71
CA ALA A 212 0.91 -1.85 -20.95
C ALA A 212 1.79 -1.82 -22.22
N ASN A 213 2.89 -1.07 -22.22
CA ASN A 213 3.82 -1.00 -23.34
C ASN A 213 4.88 -2.11 -23.32
N THR A 214 5.22 -2.66 -22.15
CA THR A 214 6.17 -3.76 -22.02
C THR A 214 5.55 -5.12 -22.41
N ASN A 215 4.22 -5.24 -22.33
CA ASN A 215 3.47 -6.45 -22.70
C ASN A 215 2.97 -6.45 -24.16
N ARG A 216 3.48 -5.55 -25.01
CA ARG A 216 3.25 -5.49 -26.46
C ARG A 216 4.54 -5.75 -27.20
#